data_AF-A0A1F7J813-F1
#
_entry.id   AF-A0A1F7J813-F1
#
_cell.length_a   1.000
_cell.length_b   1.000
_cell.length_c   1.000
_cell.angle_alpha   90.00
_cell.angle_beta   90.00
_cell.angle_gamma   90.00
#
_symmetry.space_group_name_H-M   'P 1'
#
loop_
_entity.id
_entity.type
_entity.pdbx_description
1 polymer ?
#
loop_
_entity_poly.entity_id
_entity_poly.type
_entity_poly.pdbx_seq_one_letter_code
_entity_poly.pdbx_strand_id
1 'polypeptide(L)'
;MNEDEQADFIDQVLSLLYKHRQQVVGLNYWVLSDGTTALYNDDGSERKALGVLKKYFLPGAIAGEVKNPLGDRLANVQIKTGDSLNSTTTDKNGRYSLILPQGDALIEIGGKEFTAKSKSFKIEKDAHFIYNEVIEPKHQGLLYRLRLFLRKVFYVNKKTK
;
A
#
# COMPACT_ATOMS: atom_id res chain seq x y z
N MET A 1 33.59 -1.62 -6.20
CA MET A 1 32.19 -1.16 -6.16
C MET A 1 32.21 0.29 -5.72
N ASN A 2 31.85 1.21 -6.60
CA ASN A 2 31.66 2.62 -6.24
C ASN A 2 30.32 2.82 -5.51
N GLU A 3 30.01 4.05 -5.11
CA GLU A 3 28.84 4.36 -4.30
C GLU A 3 27.50 4.14 -5.03
N ASP A 4 27.48 4.41 -6.33
CA ASP A 4 26.31 4.17 -7.20
C ASP A 4 26.08 2.67 -7.36
N GLU A 5 27.12 1.92 -7.73
CA GLU A 5 27.07 0.47 -7.86
C GLU A 5 26.64 -0.20 -6.55
N GLN A 6 27.08 0.34 -5.41
CA GLN A 6 26.67 -0.12 -4.09
C GLN A 6 25.19 0.13 -3.84
N ALA A 7 24.72 1.35 -4.09
CA ALA A 7 23.32 1.71 -3.91
C ALA A 7 22.41 0.84 -4.79
N ASP A 8 22.79 0.64 -6.06
CA ASP A 8 22.04 -0.18 -7.01
C ASP A 8 22.00 -1.65 -6.58
N PHE A 9 23.14 -2.21 -6.14
CA PHE A 9 23.20 -3.56 -5.63
C PHE A 9 22.27 -3.75 -4.42
N ILE A 10 22.32 -2.82 -3.46
CA ILE A 10 21.46 -2.86 -2.26
C ILE A 10 19.99 -2.78 -2.66
N ASP A 11 19.64 -1.86 -3.56
CA ASP A 11 18.24 -1.66 -3.96
C ASP A 11 17.70 -2.92 -4.66
N GLN A 12 18.51 -3.55 -5.53
CA GLN A 12 18.14 -4.80 -6.17
C GLN A 12 17.92 -5.93 -5.16
N VAL A 13 18.85 -6.12 -4.23
CA VAL A 13 18.73 -7.17 -3.20
C VAL A 13 17.52 -6.93 -2.31
N LEU A 14 17.33 -5.70 -1.82
CA LEU A 14 16.21 -5.36 -0.94
C LEU A 14 14.88 -5.41 -1.64
N SER A 15 14.81 -4.93 -2.89
CA SER A 15 13.64 -5.09 -3.74
C SER A 15 13.31 -6.56 -3.90
N LEU A 16 14.29 -7.40 -4.24
CA LEU A 16 14.07 -8.84 -4.43
C LEU A 16 13.59 -9.52 -3.14
N LEU A 17 14.20 -9.22 -1.99
CA LEU A 17 13.76 -9.72 -0.68
C LEU A 17 12.33 -9.29 -0.36
N TYR A 18 12.03 -8.01 -0.52
CA TYR A 18 10.69 -7.47 -0.29
C TYR A 18 9.65 -8.13 -1.21
N LYS A 19 9.97 -8.31 -2.50
CA LYS A 19 9.09 -8.94 -3.48
C LYS A 19 8.79 -10.41 -3.15
N HIS A 20 9.76 -11.15 -2.61
CA HIS A 20 9.61 -12.58 -2.32
C HIS A 20 9.15 -12.91 -0.90
N ARG A 21 9.24 -11.96 0.03
CA ARG A 21 8.95 -12.18 1.46
C ARG A 21 7.96 -11.20 2.04
N GLN A 22 7.57 -10.15 1.31
CA GLN A 22 6.73 -9.03 1.78
C GLN A 22 7.33 -8.25 2.96
N GLN A 23 8.58 -8.53 3.32
CA GLN A 23 9.30 -7.90 4.41
C GLN A 23 10.81 -7.97 4.15
N VAL A 24 11.55 -7.03 4.72
CA VAL A 24 13.01 -7.03 4.79
C VAL A 24 13.40 -7.17 6.26
N VAL A 25 13.78 -8.38 6.68
CA VAL A 25 14.15 -8.67 8.08
C VAL A 25 15.64 -8.38 8.29
N GLY A 26 16.00 -7.09 8.28
CA GLY A 26 17.33 -6.60 8.65
C GLY A 26 18.47 -6.93 7.67
N LEU A 27 19.57 -6.20 7.80
CA LEU A 27 20.84 -6.46 7.12
C LEU A 27 21.97 -6.28 8.15
N ASN A 28 22.83 -7.29 8.32
CA ASN A 28 23.90 -7.32 9.33
C ASN A 28 25.31 -7.11 8.71
N TYR A 29 25.47 -6.15 7.79
CA TYR A 29 26.76 -5.95 7.13
C TYR A 29 27.10 -4.47 6.86
N TRP A 30 26.62 -3.58 7.71
CA TRP A 30 26.83 -2.14 7.55
C TRP A 30 27.67 -1.59 8.71
N VAL A 31 28.76 -0.90 8.36
CA VAL A 31 29.55 -0.11 9.30
C VAL A 31 29.10 1.35 9.23
N LEU A 32 29.13 2.05 10.36
CA LEU A 32 28.63 3.43 10.44
C LEU A 32 29.50 4.37 9.58
N SER A 33 30.80 4.34 9.82
CA SER A 33 31.87 5.01 9.09
C SER A 33 33.00 4.00 8.83
N ASP A 34 34.01 4.40 8.05
CA ASP A 34 35.24 3.65 7.83
C ASP A 34 35.06 2.26 7.19
N GLY A 35 35.21 2.20 5.87
CA GLY A 35 35.20 0.96 5.10
C GLY A 35 34.36 1.04 3.84
N THR A 36 34.44 -0.01 3.03
CA THR A 36 33.76 -0.03 1.72
C THR A 36 32.23 -0.13 1.82
N THR A 37 31.71 -0.56 2.97
CA THR A 37 30.26 -0.64 3.27
C THR A 37 29.78 0.43 4.25
N ALA A 38 30.54 1.53 4.42
CA ALA A 38 30.13 2.64 5.26
C ALA A 38 28.81 3.27 4.80
N LEU A 39 28.01 3.77 5.75
CA LEU A 39 26.76 4.49 5.50
C LEU A 39 26.93 6.01 5.46
N TYR A 40 27.99 6.50 6.09
CA TYR A 40 28.41 7.90 6.08
C TYR A 40 29.81 8.02 5.49
N ASN A 41 30.08 9.15 4.84
CA ASN A 41 31.43 9.56 4.47
C ASN A 41 32.18 10.07 5.71
N ASP A 42 33.51 10.18 5.61
CA ASP A 42 34.36 10.64 6.71
C ASP A 42 34.04 12.09 7.14
N ASP A 43 33.42 12.89 6.26
CA ASP A 43 32.94 14.24 6.54
C ASP A 43 31.55 14.29 7.22
N GLY A 44 30.96 13.13 7.50
CA GLY A 44 29.63 12.98 8.11
C GLY A 44 28.45 13.12 7.14
N SER A 45 28.69 13.29 5.83
CA SER A 45 27.62 13.28 4.83
C SER A 45 27.07 11.87 4.58
N GLU A 46 25.79 11.77 4.20
CA GLU A 46 25.13 10.49 3.93
C GLU A 46 25.58 9.90 2.59
N ARG A 47 25.89 8.60 2.57
CA ARG A 47 26.17 7.85 1.34
C ARG A 47 24.87 7.40 0.69
N LYS A 48 24.87 7.21 -0.63
CA LYS A 48 23.68 6.77 -1.40
C LYS A 48 23.05 5.48 -0.86
N ALA A 49 23.88 4.55 -0.38
CA ALA A 49 23.47 3.32 0.28
C ALA A 49 22.51 3.54 1.46
N LEU A 50 22.75 4.57 2.28
CA LEU A 50 21.87 4.92 3.40
C LEU A 50 20.49 5.37 2.92
N GLY A 51 20.45 6.14 1.84
CA GLY A 51 19.19 6.53 1.18
C GLY A 51 18.37 5.32 0.72
N VAL A 52 19.03 4.31 0.15
CA VAL A 52 18.38 3.06 -0.25
C VAL A 52 17.86 2.29 0.96
N LEU A 53 18.65 2.14 2.02
CA LEU A 53 18.21 1.46 3.25
C LEU A 53 16.99 2.14 3.87
N LYS A 54 16.99 3.47 3.94
CA LYS A 54 15.85 4.25 4.48
C LYS A 54 14.55 3.96 3.74
N LYS A 55 14.56 3.66 2.43
CA LYS A 55 13.35 3.31 1.67
C LYS A 55 12.61 2.10 2.25
N TYR A 56 13.35 1.11 2.76
CA TYR A 56 12.79 -0.15 3.24
C TYR A 56 12.59 -0.18 4.76
N PHE A 57 13.45 0.52 5.51
CA PHE A 57 13.41 0.54 6.98
C PHE A 57 12.62 1.70 7.58
N LEU A 58 12.22 2.69 6.76
CA LEU A 58 11.32 3.76 7.13
C LEU A 58 10.11 3.80 6.17
N PRO A 59 9.26 2.76 6.21
CA PRO A 59 8.14 2.62 5.28
C PRO A 59 7.01 3.61 5.60
N GLY A 60 6.14 3.82 4.62
CA GLY A 60 4.83 4.45 4.83
C GLY A 60 3.72 3.41 5.00
N ALA A 61 2.54 3.89 5.39
CA ALA A 61 1.35 3.08 5.56
C ALA A 61 0.16 3.65 4.78
N ILE A 62 -0.62 2.77 4.17
CA ILE A 62 -1.93 3.07 3.60
C ILE A 62 -2.96 2.27 4.38
N ALA A 63 -3.95 2.95 4.96
CA ALA A 63 -5.06 2.33 5.67
C ALA A 63 -6.39 2.87 5.17
N GLY A 64 -7.47 2.13 5.40
CA GLY A 64 -8.78 2.60 4.97
C GLY A 64 -9.90 1.65 5.32
N GLU A 65 -11.11 2.05 4.91
CA GLU A 65 -12.34 1.29 5.03
C GLU A 65 -12.97 1.10 3.64
N VAL A 66 -13.45 -0.12 3.37
CA VAL A 66 -14.16 -0.47 2.14
C VAL A 66 -15.62 -0.76 2.43
N LYS A 67 -16.51 -0.14 1.66
CA LYS A 67 -17.96 -0.29 1.76
C LYS A 67 -18.61 -0.61 0.41
N ASN A 68 -19.86 -1.04 0.44
CA ASN A 68 -20.72 -1.06 -0.74
C ASN A 68 -21.55 0.24 -0.85
N PRO A 69 -22.23 0.49 -2.00
CA PRO A 69 -23.13 1.63 -2.14
C PRO A 69 -24.42 1.54 -1.30
N LEU A 70 -24.62 0.50 -0.49
CA LEU A 70 -25.65 0.43 0.57
C LEU A 70 -25.10 0.89 1.93
N GLY A 71 -23.80 1.15 2.03
CA GLY A 71 -23.11 1.60 3.25
C GLY A 71 -22.63 0.44 4.12
N ASP A 72 -22.86 -0.81 3.70
CA ASP A 72 -22.38 -1.99 4.41
C ASP A 72 -20.87 -2.08 4.28
N ARG A 73 -20.21 -2.43 5.38
CA ARG A 73 -18.77 -2.71 5.42
C ARG A 73 -18.47 -4.03 4.73
N LEU A 74 -17.45 -4.05 3.89
CA LEU A 74 -17.10 -5.22 3.10
C LEU A 74 -15.87 -5.91 3.67
N ALA A 75 -16.07 -7.09 4.25
CA ALA A 75 -14.99 -7.98 4.70
C ALA A 75 -14.42 -8.80 3.54
N ASN A 76 -13.17 -9.26 3.69
CA ASN A 76 -12.48 -10.13 2.74
C ASN A 76 -12.34 -9.53 1.32
N VAL A 77 -12.37 -8.20 1.18
CA VAL A 77 -12.00 -7.52 -0.07
C VAL A 77 -10.49 -7.56 -0.20
N GLN A 78 -9.99 -7.95 -1.38
CA GLN A 78 -8.57 -7.99 -1.65
C GLN A 78 -8.04 -6.57 -1.91
N ILE A 79 -6.99 -6.22 -1.19
CA ILE A 79 -6.23 -4.99 -1.37
C ILE A 79 -4.83 -5.41 -1.77
N LYS A 80 -4.33 -4.94 -2.91
CA LYS A 80 -3.00 -5.33 -3.38
C LYS A 80 -2.30 -4.17 -4.06
N THR A 81 -0.99 -4.24 -4.11
CA THR A 81 -0.19 -3.39 -5.00
C THR A 81 -0.44 -3.80 -6.46
N GLY A 82 -0.25 -2.89 -7.41
CA GLY A 82 -0.45 -3.16 -8.85
C GLY A 82 0.47 -4.27 -9.38
N ASP A 83 1.68 -4.37 -8.81
CA ASP A 83 2.60 -5.49 -9.07
C ASP A 83 2.21 -6.80 -8.37
N SER A 84 1.16 -6.78 -7.53
CA SER A 84 0.63 -7.89 -6.75
C SER A 84 1.61 -8.52 -5.76
N LEU A 85 2.71 -7.82 -5.43
CA LEU A 85 3.76 -8.34 -4.55
C LEU A 85 3.41 -8.18 -3.07
N ASN A 86 2.66 -7.13 -2.71
CA ASN A 86 2.09 -6.96 -1.38
C ASN A 86 0.56 -6.95 -1.44
N SER A 87 -0.08 -7.63 -0.49
CA SER A 87 -1.53 -7.69 -0.42
C SER A 87 -2.02 -7.92 1.00
N THR A 88 -3.24 -7.46 1.26
CA THR A 88 -3.98 -7.71 2.48
C THR A 88 -5.45 -7.91 2.14
N THR A 89 -6.27 -8.26 3.13
CA THR A 89 -7.72 -8.31 3.00
C THR A 89 -8.37 -7.43 4.06
N THR A 90 -9.54 -6.90 3.73
CA THR A 90 -10.32 -6.15 4.72
C THR A 90 -10.84 -7.06 5.83
N ASP A 91 -10.81 -6.56 7.07
CA ASP A 91 -11.33 -7.25 8.24
C ASP A 91 -12.88 -7.28 8.26
N LYS A 92 -13.46 -7.86 9.31
CA LYS A 92 -14.93 -7.92 9.52
C LYS A 92 -15.61 -6.55 9.54
N ASN A 93 -14.88 -5.47 9.81
CA ASN A 93 -15.35 -4.10 9.83
C ASN A 93 -15.02 -3.36 8.52
N GLY A 94 -14.57 -4.06 7.49
CA GLY A 94 -14.17 -3.48 6.21
C GLY A 94 -12.87 -2.70 6.25
N ARG A 95 -12.07 -2.80 7.32
CA ARG A 95 -10.83 -2.04 7.49
C ARG A 95 -9.63 -2.80 6.97
N TYR A 96 -8.64 -2.09 6.44
CA TYR A 96 -7.37 -2.67 6.03
C TYR A 96 -6.20 -1.74 6.36
N SER A 97 -4.99 -2.30 6.35
CA SER A 97 -3.74 -1.56 6.43
C SER A 97 -2.66 -2.29 5.63
N LEU A 98 -1.86 -1.53 4.88
CA LEU A 98 -0.75 -2.01 4.06
C LEU A 98 0.48 -1.14 4.34
N ILE A 99 1.60 -1.78 4.69
CA ILE A 99 2.88 -1.10 4.92
C ILE A 99 3.72 -1.26 3.65
N LEU A 100 4.28 -0.17 3.15
CA LEU A 100 4.97 -0.13 1.86
C LEU A 100 6.31 0.63 1.96
N PRO A 101 7.37 0.15 1.30
CA PRO A 101 8.58 0.93 1.10
C PRO A 101 8.31 2.27 0.42
N GLN A 102 9.22 3.22 0.61
CA GLN A 102 9.15 4.52 -0.07
C GLN A 102 9.26 4.34 -1.59
N GLY A 103 8.46 5.10 -2.34
CA GLY A 103 8.39 4.99 -3.80
C GLY A 103 6.99 5.21 -4.35
N ASP A 104 6.83 5.03 -5.65
CA ASP A 104 5.52 5.07 -6.30
C ASP A 104 4.81 3.72 -6.11
N ALA A 105 3.56 3.76 -5.67
CA ALA A 105 2.74 2.57 -5.46
C ALA A 105 1.36 2.74 -6.09
N LEU A 106 0.97 1.80 -6.94
CA LEU A 106 -0.42 1.64 -7.38
C LEU A 106 -1.14 0.70 -6.41
N ILE A 107 -2.26 1.13 -5.83
CA ILE A 107 -3.09 0.29 -4.97
C ILE A 107 -4.35 -0.08 -5.71
N GLU A 108 -4.67 -1.38 -5.69
CA GLU A 108 -5.88 -1.95 -6.25
C GLU A 108 -6.76 -2.52 -5.14
N ILE A 109 -8.02 -2.11 -5.10
CA ILE A 109 -9.05 -2.55 -4.16
C ILE A 109 -10.13 -3.27 -4.96
N GLY A 110 -10.38 -4.55 -4.68
CA GLY A 110 -11.39 -5.34 -5.38
C GLY A 110 -11.25 -6.83 -5.13
N GLY A 111 -11.59 -7.63 -6.13
CA GLY A 111 -11.32 -9.07 -6.09
C GLY A 111 -12.22 -9.89 -7.01
N LYS A 112 -12.34 -11.18 -6.70
CA LYS A 112 -13.17 -12.10 -7.47
C LYS A 112 -14.63 -11.64 -7.49
N GLU A 113 -15.17 -11.29 -6.34
CA GLU A 113 -16.59 -10.97 -6.12
C GLU A 113 -16.93 -9.48 -6.28
N PHE A 114 -15.94 -8.59 -6.31
CA PHE A 114 -16.15 -7.14 -6.30
C PHE A 114 -15.48 -6.43 -7.47
N THR A 115 -16.07 -5.35 -7.94
CA THR A 115 -15.46 -4.45 -8.93
C THR A 115 -14.14 -3.89 -8.40
N ALA A 116 -13.13 -3.81 -9.27
CA ALA A 116 -11.85 -3.26 -8.90
C ALA A 116 -11.82 -1.73 -9.05
N LYS A 117 -11.11 -1.06 -8.16
CA LYS A 117 -10.69 0.34 -8.25
C LYS A 117 -9.21 0.45 -7.97
N SER A 118 -8.56 1.46 -8.53
CA SER A 118 -7.15 1.69 -8.29
C SER A 118 -6.79 3.16 -8.11
N LYS A 119 -5.72 3.41 -7.36
CA LYS A 119 -5.18 4.75 -7.12
C LYS A 119 -3.67 4.70 -6.86
N SER A 120 -2.95 5.65 -7.45
CA SER A 120 -1.50 5.81 -7.24
C SER A 120 -1.20 6.68 -6.01
N PHE A 121 -0.14 6.32 -5.30
CA PHE A 121 0.38 7.04 -4.13
C PHE A 121 1.89 7.22 -4.28
N LYS A 122 2.40 8.36 -3.81
CA LYS A 122 3.82 8.56 -3.54
C LYS A 122 4.07 8.26 -2.07
N ILE A 123 4.71 7.13 -1.78
CA ILE A 123 5.02 6.73 -0.41
C ILE A 123 6.30 7.43 0.02
N GLU A 124 6.18 8.28 1.03
CA GLU A 124 7.28 8.97 1.66
C GLU A 124 7.58 8.37 3.05
N LYS A 125 8.72 8.76 3.63
CA LYS A 125 9.11 8.37 4.98
C LYS A 125 7.99 8.62 5.99
N ASP A 126 7.62 7.59 6.75
CA ASP A 126 6.63 7.64 7.84
C ASP A 126 5.26 8.23 7.41
N ALA A 127 4.98 8.24 6.10
CA ALA A 127 3.74 8.79 5.57
C ALA A 127 2.55 7.90 5.90
N HIS A 128 1.43 8.50 6.28
CA HIS A 128 0.19 7.80 6.60
C HIS A 128 -0.93 8.28 5.67
N PHE A 129 -1.39 7.39 4.80
CA PHE A 129 -2.48 7.68 3.87
C PHE A 129 -3.76 7.01 4.31
N ILE A 130 -4.86 7.75 4.20
CA ILE A 130 -6.21 7.20 4.36
C ILE A 130 -6.83 7.04 2.98
N TYR A 131 -7.16 5.81 2.60
CA TYR A 131 -7.80 5.49 1.32
C TYR A 131 -9.08 4.68 1.53
N ASN A 132 -10.19 5.39 1.67
CA ASN A 132 -11.51 4.77 1.78
C ASN A 132 -12.12 4.57 0.40
N GLU A 133 -12.80 3.44 0.19
CA GLU A 133 -13.44 3.17 -1.09
C GLU A 133 -14.84 2.56 -0.96
N VAL A 134 -15.63 2.85 -2.00
CA VAL A 134 -16.93 2.23 -2.20
C VAL A 134 -16.88 1.40 -3.48
N ILE A 135 -17.08 0.09 -3.37
CA ILE A 135 -17.04 -0.86 -4.49
C ILE A 135 -18.32 -1.70 -4.57
N GLU A 136 -18.63 -2.19 -5.76
CA GLU A 136 -19.85 -2.96 -6.00
C GLU A 136 -19.55 -4.46 -6.10
N PRO A 137 -20.46 -5.33 -5.65
CA PRO A 137 -20.43 -6.74 -6.03
C PRO A 137 -20.58 -6.87 -7.55
N LYS A 138 -19.81 -7.75 -8.18
CA LYS A 138 -19.95 -8.06 -9.62
C LYS A 138 -21.30 -8.71 -9.92
N HIS A 139 -21.76 -9.57 -9.03
CA HIS A 139 -23.05 -10.23 -9.13
C HIS A 139 -24.06 -9.56 -8.20
N GLN A 140 -25.01 -8.83 -8.80
CA GLN A 140 -26.04 -8.09 -8.08
C GLN A 140 -27.38 -8.80 -8.24
N GLY A 141 -27.82 -9.52 -7.20
CA GLY A 141 -29.16 -10.13 -7.17
C GLY A 141 -30.28 -9.09 -7.21
N LEU A 142 -31.50 -9.52 -7.57
CA LEU A 142 -32.68 -8.66 -7.69
C LEU A 142 -32.95 -7.84 -6.40
N LEU A 143 -32.84 -8.49 -5.23
CA LEU A 143 -33.03 -7.82 -3.94
C LEU A 143 -32.00 -6.71 -3.69
N TYR A 144 -30.74 -6.93 -4.07
CA TYR A 144 -29.68 -5.94 -3.92
C TYR A 144 -29.93 -4.72 -4.80
N ARG A 145 -30.30 -4.95 -6.07
CA ARG A 145 -30.67 -3.88 -7.02
C ARG A 145 -31.89 -3.09 -6.54
N LEU A 146 -32.91 -3.78 -6.02
CA LEU A 146 -34.09 -3.14 -5.45
C LEU A 146 -33.72 -2.25 -4.26
N ARG A 147 -32.90 -2.75 -3.32
CA ARG A 147 -32.42 -1.96 -2.18
C ARG A 147 -31.63 -0.74 -2.62
N LEU A 148 -30.77 -0.87 -3.63
CA LEU A 148 -30.03 0.25 -4.21
C LEU A 148 -30.97 1.30 -4.80
N PHE A 149 -31.98 0.87 -5.55
CA PHE A 149 -32.98 1.76 -6.13
C PHE A 149 -33.75 2.52 -5.05
N LEU A 150 -34.29 1.81 -4.05
CA LEU A 150 -35.01 2.43 -2.93
C LEU A 150 -34.11 3.43 -2.19
N ARG A 151 -32.85 3.06 -1.91
CA ARG A 151 -31.89 3.97 -1.29
C ARG A 151 -31.71 5.25 -2.13
N LYS A 152 -31.51 5.14 -3.44
CA LYS A 152 -31.35 6.31 -4.32
C LYS A 152 -32.60 7.20 -4.29
N VAL A 153 -33.79 6.62 -4.42
CA VAL A 153 -35.07 7.37 -4.44
C VAL A 153 -35.31 8.10 -3.11
N PHE A 154 -35.16 7.41 -1.98
CA PHE A 154 -35.48 7.99 -0.67
C PHE A 154 -34.37 8.89 -0.11
N TYR A 155 -33.10 8.67 -0.47
CA TYR A 155 -31.98 9.49 0.01
C TYR A 155 -31.82 10.78 -0.78
N VAL A 156 -32.11 10.78 -2.09
CA VAL A 156 -32.11 12.01 -2.93
C VAL A 156 -33.22 12.97 -2.49
N ASN A 157 -34.42 12.47 -2.20
CA ASN A 157 -35.54 13.27 -1.72
C ASN A 157 -35.33 13.92 -0.34
N LYS A 158 -34.31 13.48 0.42
CA LYS A 158 -33.98 14.04 1.74
C LYS A 158 -32.96 15.19 1.68
N LYS A 159 -32.30 15.41 0.54
CA LYS A 159 -31.38 16.55 0.32
C LYS A 159 -32.03 17.73 -0.42
N THR A 160 -33.23 17.54 -0.96
CA THR A 160 -33.99 18.55 -1.71
C THR A 160 -35.17 19.15 -0.92
N LYS A 161 -35.22 18.90 0.39
CA LYS A 161 -36.06 19.60 1.37
C LYS A 161 -35.17 20.19 2.44
#